data_AF-A0A7W7K4E9-F1
#
_entry.id   AF-A0A7W7K4E9-F1
#
_cell.length_a   1.000
_cell.length_b   1.000
_cell.length_c   1.000
_cell.angle_alpha   90.00
_cell.angle_beta   90.00
_cell.angle_gamma   90.00
#
_symmetry.space_group_name_H-M   'P 1'
#
loop_
_entity.id
_entity.type
_entity.pdbx_description
1 polymer ?
#
loop_
_entity_poly.entity_id
_entity_poly.type
_entity_poly.pdbx_seq_one_letter_code
_entity_poly.pdbx_strand_id
1 'polypeptide(L)' 'MTGPDDNLRPAAHFLYADWLPRSGEELRDFPMFAERVKFFPDVPSSEAVTDVFLPLA' A
#
# COMPACT_ATOMS: atom_id res chain seq x y z
N MET A 1 -5.85 -8.23 17.44
CA MET A 1 -4.96 -9.20 16.78
C MET A 1 -4.67 -8.61 15.41
N THR A 2 -3.55 -7.94 15.25
CA THR A 2 -3.06 -7.41 13.96
C THR A 2 -1.94 -8.34 13.52
N GLY A 3 -2.18 -9.14 12.49
CA GLY A 3 -1.21 -10.12 12.00
C GLY A 3 -0.05 -9.48 11.24
N PRO A 4 0.98 -10.24 10.86
CA PRO A 4 2.15 -9.75 10.10
C PRO A 4 1.81 -9.10 8.73
N ASP A 5 0.56 -9.21 8.28
CA ASP A 5 0.04 -8.69 7.02
C ASP A 5 -0.59 -7.28 7.12
N ASP A 6 -0.57 -6.62 8.29
CA ASP A 6 -1.34 -5.40 8.52
C ASP A 6 -0.69 -4.07 8.06
N ASN A 7 0.39 -4.13 7.28
CA ASN A 7 1.07 -2.92 6.81
C ASN A 7 0.30 -2.15 5.73
N LEU A 8 -0.76 -2.73 5.15
CA LEU A 8 -1.56 -2.06 4.13
C LEU A 8 -2.32 -0.85 4.67
N ARG A 9 -2.84 -0.94 5.92
CA ARG A 9 -3.61 0.15 6.52
C ARG A 9 -2.75 1.39 6.83
N PRO A 10 -1.56 1.25 7.47
CA PRO A 10 -0.62 2.36 7.61
C PRO A 10 -0.19 2.97 6.27
N ALA A 11 0.08 2.14 5.25
CA ALA A 11 0.46 2.62 3.92
C ALA A 11 -0.68 3.44 3.27
N ALA A 12 -1.91 2.92 3.31
CA ALA A 12 -3.09 3.63 2.82
C ALA A 12 -3.29 4.97 3.54
N HIS A 13 -3.18 4.98 4.87
CA HIS A 13 -3.28 6.21 5.65
C HIS A 13 -2.24 7.24 5.21
N PHE A 14 -0.97 6.83 5.10
CA PHE A 14 0.09 7.72 4.65
C PHE A 14 -0.19 8.30 3.26
N LEU A 15 -0.61 7.46 2.31
CA LEU A 15 -0.89 7.90 0.93
C LEU A 15 -2.03 8.92 0.88
N TYR A 16 -3.17 8.64 1.54
CA TYR A 16 -4.36 9.50 1.47
C TYR A 16 -4.33 10.71 2.41
N ALA A 17 -3.82 10.54 3.65
CA ALA A 17 -3.89 11.58 4.67
C ALA A 17 -2.65 12.48 4.70
N ASP A 18 -1.47 11.92 4.40
CA ASP A 18 -0.21 12.63 4.55
C ASP A 18 0.38 13.04 3.20
N TRP A 19 0.51 12.13 2.24
CA TRP A 19 1.21 12.40 0.98
C TRP A 19 0.33 13.16 -0.02
N LEU A 20 -0.86 12.65 -0.34
CA LEU A 20 -1.73 13.20 -1.39
C LEU A 20 -2.08 14.68 -1.18
N PRO A 21 -2.45 15.16 0.03
CA PRO A 21 -2.76 16.58 0.22
C PRO A 21 -1.58 17.52 0.00
N ARG A 22 -0.35 17.00 0.00
CA ARG A 22 0.89 17.76 -0.19
C ARG A 22 1.53 17.56 -1.56
N SER A 23 1.11 16.55 -2.32
CA SER A 23 1.73 16.22 -3.61
C SER A 23 1.30 17.16 -4.73
N GLY A 24 0.14 17.80 -4.61
CA GLY A 24 -0.47 18.58 -5.70
C GLY A 24 -1.08 17.71 -6.80
N GLU A 25 -1.14 16.40 -6.58
CA GLU A 25 -1.72 15.42 -7.50
C GLU A 25 -3.23 15.27 -7.25
N GLU A 26 -3.97 14.92 -8.30
CA GLU A 26 -5.38 14.59 -8.20
C GLU A 26 -5.60 13.08 -8.29
N LEU A 27 -6.54 12.56 -7.51
CA LEU A 27 -6.90 11.14 -7.57
C LEU A 27 -7.68 10.84 -8.85
N ARG A 28 -7.35 9.70 -9.46
CA ARG A 28 -8.21 9.10 -10.49
C ARG A 28 -9.40 8.42 -9.85
N ASP A 29 -10.48 8.28 -10.61
CA ASP A 29 -11.63 7.43 -10.29
C ASP A 29 -11.27 5.93 -10.46
N PHE A 30 -10.32 5.47 -9.65
CA PHE A 30 -9.92 4.07 -9.56
C PHE A 30 -9.42 3.78 -8.14
N PRO A 31 -9.74 2.61 -7.56
CA PRO A 31 -9.28 2.27 -6.22
C PRO A 31 -7.75 2.06 -6.17
N MET A 32 -7.15 2.37 -5.03
CA MET A 32 -5.80 1.93 -4.70
C MET A 32 -5.69 0.40 -4.78
N PHE A 33 -4.59 -0.09 -5.32
CA PHE A 33 -4.34 -1.52 -5.46
C PHE A 33 -2.95 -1.88 -4.92
N ALA A 34 -2.76 -3.16 -4.64
CA ALA A 34 -1.53 -3.68 -4.09
C ALA A 34 -1.04 -4.87 -4.92
N GLU A 35 0.26 -4.94 -5.12
CA GLU A 35 0.93 -6.05 -5.81
C GLU A 35 1.79 -6.80 -4.81
N ARG A 36 1.56 -8.11 -4.65
CA ARG A 36 2.41 -8.96 -3.80
C ARG A 36 3.61 -9.42 -4.61
N VAL A 37 4.75 -8.80 -4.37
CA VAL A 37 6.02 -9.10 -5.05
C VAL A 37 6.68 -10.34 -4.46
N LYS A 38 6.66 -10.49 -3.14
CA LYS A 38 7.15 -11.66 -2.41
C LYS A 38 6.16 -12.03 -1.32
N PHE A 39 5.82 -13.31 -1.20
CA PHE A 39 4.79 -13.75 -0.26
C PHE A 39 5.14 -15.10 0.37
N PHE A 40 4.56 -15.36 1.54
CA PHE A 40 4.67 -16.64 2.23
C PHE A 40 3.81 -17.72 1.54
N PRO A 41 4.27 -18.97 1.38
CA PRO A 41 5.47 -19.56 2.00
C PRO A 41 6.76 -19.46 1.18
N ASP A 42 6.72 -18.85 -0.01
CA ASP A 42 7.87 -18.78 -0.91
C ASP A 42 9.04 -17.99 -0.28
N VAL A 43 8.74 -17.02 0.58
CA VAL A 43 9.71 -16.34 1.45
C VAL A 43 9.23 -16.31 2.91
N PRO A 44 10.16 -16.19 3.90
CA PRO A 44 9.78 -15.89 5.28
C PRO A 44 8.88 -14.65 5.35
N SER A 45 7.93 -14.60 6.30
CA SER A 45 7.01 -13.46 6.45
C SER A 45 7.73 -12.12 6.65
N SER A 46 8.92 -12.11 7.26
CA SER A 46 9.78 -10.92 7.41
C SER A 46 10.35 -10.39 6.09
N GLU A 47 10.35 -11.20 5.05
CA GLU A 47 10.86 -10.88 3.71
C GLU A 47 9.73 -10.71 2.68
N ALA A 48 8.47 -10.79 3.11
CA ALA A 48 7.33 -10.53 2.26
C ALA A 48 7.33 -9.04 1.84
N VAL A 49 7.06 -8.80 0.56
CA VAL A 49 7.06 -7.46 -0.04
C VAL A 49 5.75 -7.27 -0.77
N THR A 50 5.09 -6.15 -0.49
CA THR A 50 3.86 -5.72 -1.16
C THR A 50 4.03 -4.27 -1.59
N ASP A 51 3.93 -4.02 -2.88
CA ASP A 51 3.89 -2.67 -3.44
C ASP A 51 2.46 -2.14 -3.39
N VAL A 52 2.31 -0.85 -3.10
CA VAL A 52 1.00 -0.18 -2.97
C VAL A 52 0.96 0.99 -3.95
N PHE A 53 -0.06 1.03 -4.79
CA PHE A 53 -0.20 2.00 -5.87
C PHE A 53 -1.44 2.86 -5.67
N LEU A 54 -1.23 4.18 -5.61
CA LEU A 54 -2.29 5.18 -5.60
C LEU A 54 -2.53 5.70 -7.04
N PRO A 55 -3.71 5.48 -7.64
CA PRO A 55 -3.99 5.95 -8.99
C PRO A 55 -4.21 7.46 -9.01
N LEU A 56 -3.45 8.16 -9.85
CA LEU A 56 -3.54 9.60 -10.05
C LEU A 56 -4.14 9.92 -11.44
N ALA A 57 -4.69 11.12 -11.60
CA ALA A 57 -5.41 11.59 -12.78
C ALA A 57 -4.56 11.49 -14.06
#